data_AF-A0A4Y8PGR2-F1
#
_entry.id   AF-A0A4Y8PGR2-F1
#
_cell.length_a   1.000
_cell.length_b   1.000
_cell.length_c   1.000
_cell.angle_alpha   90.00
_cell.angle_beta   90.00
_cell.angle_gamma   90.00
#
_symmetry.space_group_name_H-M   'P 1'
#
loop_
_entity.id
_entity.type
_entity.pdbx_description
1 polymer ?
#
loop_
_entity_poly.entity_id
_entity_poly.type
_entity_poly.pdbx_seq_one_letter_code
_entity_poly.pdbx_strand_id
1 'polypeptide(L)'
;MNTTQENIAQLLSAALAKVEIPEVLVNMVSRRVRLLAKGAKPLIEVPPQWNFMQIALKEIAEGRLTWEPIPQEENNESSTESSRQAVQSHLP
;
A
#
# COMPACT_ATOMS: atom_id res chain seq x y z
N MET A 1 -11.28 35.25 -0.67
CA MET A 1 -10.98 33.89 -0.16
C MET A 1 -9.94 33.28 -1.09
N ASN A 2 -8.68 33.25 -0.67
CA ASN A 2 -7.62 32.60 -1.45
C ASN A 2 -7.80 31.09 -1.27
N THR A 3 -8.49 30.46 -2.21
CA THR A 3 -8.59 29.01 -2.26
C THR A 3 -7.19 28.48 -2.60
N THR A 4 -6.48 27.95 -1.61
CA THR A 4 -5.17 27.30 -1.81
C THR A 4 -5.35 26.18 -2.83
N GLN A 5 -4.98 26.42 -4.09
CA GLN A 5 -4.94 25.40 -5.12
C GLN A 5 -3.70 24.54 -4.88
N GLU A 6 -3.82 23.49 -4.06
CA GLU A 6 -2.78 22.47 -3.97
C GLU A 6 -2.77 21.66 -5.27
N ASN A 7 -1.62 21.62 -5.95
CA ASN A 7 -1.46 20.84 -7.16
C ASN A 7 -1.10 19.38 -6.84
N ILE A 8 -1.19 18.49 -7.83
CA ILE A 8 -0.92 17.06 -7.65
C ILE A 8 0.52 16.80 -7.18
N ALA A 9 1.50 17.58 -7.65
CA ALA A 9 2.89 17.41 -7.26
C ALA A 9 3.13 17.69 -5.77
N GLN A 10 2.51 18.74 -5.22
CA GLN A 10 2.58 19.07 -3.79
C GLN A 10 1.91 17.98 -2.94
N LEU A 11 0.73 17.54 -3.34
CA LEU A 11 -0.01 16.47 -2.66
C LEU A 11 0.75 15.14 -2.68
N LEU A 12 1.39 14.82 -3.81
CA LEU A 12 2.22 13.63 -3.96
C LEU A 12 3.44 13.69 -3.03
N SER A 13 4.15 14.82 -2.99
CA SER A 13 5.29 14.99 -2.09
C SER A 13 4.89 14.85 -0.62
N ALA A 14 3.77 15.45 -0.22
CA ALA A 14 3.24 15.33 1.14
C ALA A 14 2.81 13.90 1.48
N ALA A 15 2.20 13.18 0.54
CA ALA A 15 1.80 11.79 0.74
C ALA A 15 3.02 10.85 0.83
N LEU A 16 4.07 11.08 0.03
CA LEU A 16 5.33 10.32 0.10
C LEU A 16 6.07 10.54 1.42
N ALA A 17 5.95 11.73 2.03
CA ALA A 17 6.47 11.97 3.37
C ALA A 17 5.75 11.16 4.46
N LYS A 18 4.55 10.64 4.18
CA LYS A 18 3.77 9.80 5.10
C LYS A 18 3.87 8.30 4.79
N VAL A 19 4.00 7.96 3.52
CA VAL A 19 4.15 6.60 3.01
C VAL A 19 5.43 6.54 2.18
N GLU A 20 6.52 6.18 2.84
CA GLU A 20 7.88 6.22 2.26
C GLU A 20 8.06 5.24 1.10
N ILE A 21 7.27 4.16 1.06
CA ILE A 21 7.34 3.13 0.03
C ILE A 21 6.42 3.53 -1.13
N PRO A 22 6.96 3.92 -2.32
CA PRO A 22 6.14 4.45 -3.40
C PRO A 22 5.13 3.44 -3.96
N GLU A 23 5.50 2.16 -4.00
CA GLU A 23 4.62 1.07 -4.46
C GLU A 23 3.37 0.94 -3.58
N VAL A 24 3.55 1.07 -2.26
CA VAL A 24 2.45 1.08 -1.29
C VAL A 24 1.57 2.31 -1.52
N LEU A 25 2.17 3.49 -1.72
CA LEU A 25 1.41 4.71 -1.99
C LEU A 25 0.54 4.58 -3.25
N VAL A 26 1.10 4.07 -4.36
CA VAL A 26 0.35 3.83 -5.60
C VAL A 26 -0.85 2.91 -5.36
N ASN A 27 -0.64 1.82 -4.61
CA ASN A 27 -1.70 0.89 -4.25
C ASN A 27 -2.78 1.55 -3.39
N MET A 28 -2.39 2.33 -2.37
CA MET A 28 -3.31 3.05 -1.50
C MET A 28 -4.17 4.05 -2.28
N VAL A 29 -3.53 4.88 -3.11
CA VAL A 29 -4.23 5.88 -3.95
C VAL A 29 -5.19 5.17 -4.90
N SER A 30 -4.73 4.12 -5.59
CA SER A 30 -5.57 3.39 -6.56
C SER A 30 -6.82 2.78 -5.92
N ARG A 31 -6.65 2.14 -4.75
CA ARG A 31 -7.77 1.57 -3.99
C ARG A 31 -8.72 2.66 -3.53
N ARG A 32 -8.20 3.77 -3.01
CA ARG A 32 -9.02 4.86 -2.50
C ARG A 32 -9.80 5.57 -3.60
N VAL A 33 -9.16 5.90 -4.72
CA VAL A 33 -9.82 6.50 -5.89
C VAL A 33 -10.98 5.63 -6.36
N ARG A 34 -10.80 4.29 -6.40
CA ARG A 34 -11.86 3.36 -6.77
C ARG A 34 -13.04 3.38 -5.78
N LEU A 35 -12.79 3.56 -4.48
CA LEU A 35 -13.86 3.70 -3.48
C LEU A 35 -14.62 5.02 -3.66
N LEU A 36 -13.90 6.14 -3.85
CA LEU A 36 -14.51 7.45 -4.10
C LEU A 36 -15.37 7.43 -5.37
N ALA A 37 -14.88 6.80 -6.44
CA ALA A 37 -15.63 6.63 -7.69
C ALA A 37 -16.90 5.79 -7.51
N LYS A 38 -16.96 4.91 -6.51
CA LYS A 38 -18.16 4.16 -6.12
C LYS A 38 -19.11 4.93 -5.19
N GLY A 39 -18.82 6.20 -4.90
CA GLY A 39 -19.64 7.05 -4.04
C GLY A 39 -19.26 7.01 -2.55
N ALA A 40 -18.10 6.46 -2.19
CA ALA A 40 -17.63 6.55 -0.81
C ALA A 40 -17.41 8.02 -0.42
N LYS A 41 -17.77 8.37 0.81
CA LYS A 41 -17.59 9.72 1.34
C LYS A 41 -16.09 10.04 1.53
N PRO A 42 -15.63 11.24 1.15
CA PRO A 42 -14.31 11.74 1.57
C PRO A 42 -14.18 11.80 3.10
N LEU A 43 -12.97 11.56 3.60
CA LEU A 43 -12.60 11.60 5.02
C LEU A 43 -12.19 13.01 5.49
N ILE A 44 -12.03 13.92 4.54
CA ILE A 44 -11.61 15.31 4.74
C ILE A 44 -12.60 16.25 4.04
N GLU A 45 -12.50 17.54 4.33
CA GLU A 45 -13.19 18.56 3.54
C GLU A 45 -12.56 18.67 2.15
N VAL A 46 -13.41 18.62 1.13
CA VAL A 46 -12.98 18.57 -0.27
C VAL A 46 -13.48 19.82 -1.00
N PRO A 47 -12.58 20.59 -1.64
CA PRO A 47 -12.97 21.65 -2.56
C PRO A 47 -13.72 21.08 -3.78
N PRO A 48 -14.79 21.74 -4.26
CA PRO A 48 -15.63 21.22 -5.34
C PRO A 48 -14.87 20.97 -6.66
N GLN A 49 -13.73 21.62 -6.87
CA GLN A 49 -12.89 21.47 -8.05
C GLN A 49 -11.88 20.30 -7.99
N TRP A 50 -11.79 19.57 -6.87
CA TRP A 50 -10.81 18.49 -6.72
C TRP A 50 -11.28 17.19 -7.38
N ASN A 51 -10.34 16.51 -8.04
CA ASN A 51 -10.56 15.16 -8.53
C ASN A 51 -10.31 14.11 -7.43
N PHE A 52 -10.76 12.86 -7.66
CA PHE A 52 -10.60 11.78 -6.68
C PHE A 52 -9.16 11.47 -6.31
N MET A 53 -8.20 11.71 -7.22
CA MET A 53 -6.79 11.49 -6.94
C MET A 53 -6.24 12.54 -5.96
N GLN A 54 -6.62 13.81 -6.11
CA GLN A 54 -6.25 14.87 -5.17
C GLN A 54 -6.82 14.59 -3.78
N ILE A 55 -8.09 14.15 -3.71
CA ILE A 55 -8.73 13.78 -2.44
C ILE A 55 -7.96 12.63 -1.79
N ALA A 56 -7.71 11.55 -2.53
CA ALA A 56 -6.99 10.38 -2.00
C ALA A 56 -5.58 10.73 -1.52
N LEU A 57 -4.82 11.51 -2.29
CA LEU A 57 -3.48 11.95 -1.88
C LEU A 57 -3.52 12.81 -0.61
N LYS A 58 -4.49 13.73 -0.50
CA LYS A 58 -4.64 14.57 0.69
C LYS A 58 -5.03 13.75 1.93
N GLU A 59 -5.95 12.80 1.81
CA GLU A 59 -6.33 11.91 2.91
C GLU A 59 -5.14 11.08 3.41
N ILE A 60 -4.26 10.62 2.51
CA ILE A 60 -3.03 9.92 2.88
C ILE A 60 -2.04 10.88 3.55
N ALA A 61 -1.83 12.07 3.00
CA ALA A 61 -0.93 13.08 3.56
C ALA A 61 -1.37 13.52 4.98
N GLU A 62 -2.67 13.60 5.25
CA GLU A 62 -3.22 13.89 6.58
C GLU A 62 -3.25 12.66 7.53
N GLY A 63 -2.86 11.48 7.04
CA GLY A 63 -2.86 10.25 7.84
C GLY A 63 -4.24 9.69 8.16
N ARG A 64 -5.26 10.03 7.37
CA ARG A 64 -6.62 9.48 7.51
C ARG A 64 -6.74 8.04 6.99
N LEU A 65 -5.77 7.61 6.18
CA LEU A 65 -5.68 6.27 5.62
C LEU A 65 -4.41 5.60 6.13
N THR A 66 -4.57 4.41 6.72
CA THR A 66 -3.47 3.55 7.15
C THR A 66 -3.35 2.35 6.20
N TRP A 67 -2.19 1.72 6.20
CA TRP A 67 -1.93 0.48 5.47
C TRP A 67 -1.23 -0.51 6.41
N GLU A 68 -1.48 -1.79 6.17
CA GLU A 68 -0.82 -2.89 6.87
C GLU A 68 -0.32 -3.86 5.78
N PRO A 69 0.93 -4.36 5.87
CA PRO A 69 1.36 -5.47 5.03
C PRO A 69 0.51 -6.70 5.33
N ILE A 70 0.03 -7.38 4.30
CA ILE A 70 -0.63 -8.68 4.50
C ILE A 70 0.49 -9.69 4.78
N PRO A 71 0.50 -10.36 5.95
CA PRO A 71 1.50 -11.38 6.24
C PRO A 71 1.45 -12.44 5.14
N GLN A 72 2.57 -12.63 4.45
CA GLN A 72 2.73 -13.78 3.57
C GLN A 72 2.91 -14.98 4.49
N GLU A 73 1.96 -15.91 4.51
CA GLU A 73 2.19 -17.22 5.12
C GLU A 73 3.31 -17.90 4.32
N GLU A 74 4.53 -17.87 4.85
CA GLU A 74 5.64 -18.66 4.30
C GLU A 74 5.25 -20.13 4.40
N ASN A 75 4.79 -20.72 3.30
CA ASN A 75 4.72 -22.17 3.13
C ASN A 75 6.16 -22.72 3.15
N ASN A 76 6.69 -22.91 4.35
CA ASN A 76 7.94 -23.62 4.58
C ASN A 76 7.71 -25.12 4.36
N GLU A 77 7.69 -25.54 3.09
CA GLU A 77 7.88 -26.94 2.71
C GLU A 77 9.32 -27.35 3.03
N SER A 78 9.56 -27.63 4.32
CA SER A 78 10.74 -28.28 4.84
C SER A 78 10.70 -29.77 4.49
N SER A 79 10.98 -30.10 3.23
CA SER A 79 11.25 -31.49 2.84
C SER A 79 12.67 -31.87 3.26
N THR A 80 12.72 -32.58 4.38
CA THR A 80 13.86 -33.31 4.94
C THR A 80 14.22 -34.51 4.05
N GLU A 81 14.81 -34.26 2.89
CA GLU A 81 15.28 -35.32 1.98
C GLU A 81 16.82 -35.35 1.91
N SER A 82 17.50 -35.61 3.03
CA SER A 82 18.94 -35.92 2.99
C SER A 82 19.42 -36.78 4.17
N SER A 83 18.70 -37.86 4.48
CA SER A 83 19.16 -38.86 5.46
C SER A 83 18.89 -40.32 5.09
N ARG A 84 18.52 -40.63 3.83
CA ARG A 84 18.32 -42.02 3.39
C ARG A 84 19.53 -42.68 2.75
N GLN A 85 20.66 -42.00 2.62
CA GLN A 85 21.88 -42.56 2.04
C GLN A 85 22.87 -43.03 3.11
N ALA A 86 22.40 -43.87 4.04
CA ALA A 86 23.24 -44.54 5.05
C ALA A 86 23.05 -46.07 5.08
N VAL A 87 22.44 -46.65 4.04
CA VAL A 87 22.22 -48.10 3.93
C VAL A 87 22.73 -48.65 2.61
N GLN A 88 24.01 -48.41 2.28
CA GLN A 88 24.68 -49.23 1.29
C GLN A 88 26.15 -49.44 1.69
N SER A 89 26.39 -50.65 2.20
CA SER A 89 27.64 -51.42 2.15
C SER A 89 28.88 -50.86 2.87
N HIS A 90 28.96 -51.11 4.18
CA HIS A 90 30.22 -51.52 4.82
C HIS A 90 30.10 -53.00 5.23
N LEU A 91 30.91 -53.81 4.53
CA LEU A 91 31.45 -55.17 4.69
C LEU A 91 31.23 -55.97 6.00
N PRO A 92 31.29 -57.31 5.95
CA PRO A 92 32.54 -58.05 5.69
C PRO A 92 32.60 -58.88 4.41
#